data_AF-A0A1M5GIE6-F1
#
_entry.id   AF-A0A1M5GIE6-F1
#
_cell.length_a   1.000
_cell.length_b   1.000
_cell.length_c   1.000
_cell.angle_alpha   90.00
_cell.angle_beta   90.00
_cell.angle_gamma   90.00
#
_symmetry.space_group_name_H-M   'P 1'
#
loop_
_entity.id
_entity.type
_entity.pdbx_description
1 polymer ?
#
loop_
_entity_poly.entity_id
_entity_poly.type
_entity_poly.pdbx_seq_one_letter_code
_entity_poly.pdbx_strand_id
1 'polypeptide(L)'
;MQMIYLILAVIFLVVIYFAVMNMPAFGAAPKGKRLERIKKSTLYKNRQFHNISHTPSITEGYSPLKVTYDFILGKKDPLLKPLKAIPSIHTDLKNLQKDRDVFIWLGHSSYYMQTDGVSFLVDPVLSLYGSPFKYFNKAFKGSDLFKPEDIPELDYLVITHDHFDHLDYPTVKSIRERTGMAIVPLGTGAHLERWGYTEEKLIEEEWGAEVLLKNNIRITFTPARHFSGRKVKQNNTLWASYVLETPTKKIFLGGDSGYDSHFKMIGEKFGPFDYAVLENGQYDEAWKYIHALPEDVIQAAVDLKVQNVIPVHSSKFALALHPWNEPLQKVTDLGKEKGLSILTPMIGEILDMNSSQHQFRNWWKD
;
A
#
# COMPACT_ATOMS: atom_id res chain seq x y z
N MET A 1 -0.88 -46.35 -21.80
CA MET A 1 0.25 -45.52 -21.30
C MET A 1 -0.04 -44.03 -21.35
N GLN A 2 -0.41 -43.43 -22.50
CA GLN A 2 -0.72 -41.98 -22.60
C GLN A 2 -1.78 -41.47 -21.59
N MET A 3 -2.86 -42.21 -21.39
CA MET A 3 -3.91 -41.85 -20.40
C MET A 3 -3.38 -41.83 -18.96
N ILE A 4 -2.46 -42.74 -18.60
CA ILE A 4 -1.83 -42.78 -17.27
C ILE A 4 -0.93 -41.57 -17.06
N TYR A 5 -0.13 -41.19 -18.07
CA TYR A 5 0.71 -39.99 -17.99
C TYR A 5 -0.11 -38.71 -17.88
N LEU A 6 -1.25 -38.62 -18.58
CA LEU A 6 -2.17 -37.48 -18.45
C LEU A 6 -2.76 -37.39 -17.04
N ILE A 7 -3.23 -38.51 -16.49
CA ILE A 7 -3.77 -38.56 -15.13
C ILE A 7 -2.70 -38.16 -14.10
N LEU A 8 -1.48 -38.69 -14.23
CA LEU A 8 -0.36 -38.34 -13.35
C LEU A 8 0.01 -36.85 -13.46
N ALA A 9 -0.01 -36.28 -14.67
CA ALA A 9 0.25 -34.85 -14.88
C ALA A 9 -0.83 -33.98 -14.22
N VAL A 10 -2.12 -34.35 -14.34
CA VAL A 10 -3.22 -33.62 -13.69
C VAL A 10 -3.10 -33.72 -12.16
N ILE A 11 -2.85 -34.91 -11.61
CA ILE A 11 -2.64 -35.07 -10.16
C ILE A 11 -1.46 -34.21 -9.70
N PHE A 12 -0.35 -34.23 -10.43
CA PHE A 12 0.83 -33.42 -10.12
C PHE A 12 0.51 -31.91 -10.10
N LEU A 13 -0.23 -31.41 -11.10
CA LEU A 13 -0.65 -30.00 -11.14
C LEU A 13 -1.59 -29.65 -9.98
N VAL A 14 -2.50 -30.54 -9.60
CA VAL A 14 -3.40 -30.35 -8.46
C VAL A 14 -2.61 -30.30 -7.15
N VAL A 15 -1.67 -31.22 -6.95
CA VAL A 15 -0.80 -31.24 -5.76
C VAL A 15 0.05 -29.96 -5.68
N ILE A 16 0.66 -29.53 -6.80
CA ILE A 16 1.40 -28.27 -6.86
C ILE A 16 0.50 -27.08 -6.51
N TYR A 17 -0.69 -27.02 -7.11
CA TYR A 17 -1.65 -25.95 -6.84
C TYR A 17 -1.95 -25.84 -5.34
N PHE A 18 -2.28 -26.96 -4.68
CA PHE A 18 -2.56 -26.96 -3.25
C PHE A 18 -1.32 -26.66 -2.42
N ALA A 19 -0.14 -27.16 -2.79
CA ALA A 19 1.11 -26.86 -2.10
C ALA A 19 1.41 -25.35 -2.13
N VAL A 20 1.31 -24.73 -3.31
CA VAL A 20 1.52 -23.29 -3.52
C VAL A 20 0.49 -22.45 -2.76
N MET A 21 -0.80 -22.74 -2.91
CA MET A 21 -1.87 -21.98 -2.25
C MET A 21 -1.90 -22.14 -0.72
N ASN A 22 -1.16 -23.12 -0.19
CA ASN A 22 -0.93 -23.32 1.23
C ASN A 22 0.38 -22.72 1.74
N MET A 23 1.24 -22.16 0.88
CA MET A 23 2.44 -21.44 1.34
C MET A 23 2.04 -20.31 2.30
N PRO A 24 2.81 -20.04 3.37
CA PRO A 24 2.46 -19.02 4.36
C PRO A 24 2.18 -17.64 3.78
N ALA A 25 2.90 -17.25 2.73
CA ALA A 25 2.75 -15.95 2.06
C ALA A 25 1.34 -15.69 1.52
N PHE A 26 0.58 -16.73 1.17
CA PHE A 26 -0.80 -16.60 0.67
C PHE A 26 -1.83 -16.32 1.79
N GLY A 27 -1.40 -16.33 3.06
CA GLY A 27 -2.24 -16.04 4.24
C GLY A 27 -3.52 -16.88 4.32
N ALA A 28 -4.57 -16.41 4.99
CA ALA A 28 -5.81 -17.17 5.18
C ALA A 28 -7.04 -16.44 4.63
N ALA A 29 -8.06 -17.21 4.27
CA ALA A 29 -9.38 -16.64 4.03
C ALA A 29 -10.09 -16.40 5.37
N PRO A 30 -10.93 -15.34 5.48
CA PRO A 30 -11.78 -15.13 6.64
C PRO A 30 -12.69 -16.33 6.93
N LYS A 31 -12.84 -16.66 8.22
CA LYS A 31 -13.67 -17.77 8.72
C LYS A 31 -14.30 -17.41 10.06
N GLY A 32 -15.23 -18.24 10.54
CA GLY A 32 -15.84 -18.07 11.87
C GLY A 32 -16.47 -16.70 12.07
N LYS A 33 -16.29 -16.11 13.27
CA LYS A 33 -16.87 -14.81 13.66
C LYS A 33 -16.54 -13.69 12.66
N ARG A 34 -15.30 -13.64 12.16
CA ARG A 34 -14.87 -12.66 11.15
C ARG A 34 -15.67 -12.78 9.85
N LEU A 35 -15.87 -14.01 9.35
CA LEU A 35 -16.68 -14.23 8.15
C LEU A 35 -18.15 -13.84 8.38
N GLU A 36 -18.69 -14.08 9.57
CA GLU A 36 -20.03 -13.64 9.92
C GLU A 36 -20.15 -12.11 10.03
N ARG A 37 -19.11 -11.39 10.50
CA ARG A 37 -19.04 -9.92 10.40
C ARG A 37 -19.02 -9.47 8.94
N ILE A 38 -18.17 -10.06 8.11
CA ILE A 38 -18.08 -9.74 6.67
C ILE A 38 -19.43 -9.90 5.97
N LYS A 39 -20.14 -11.01 6.20
CA LYS A 39 -21.46 -11.26 5.57
C LYS A 39 -22.54 -10.26 5.98
N LYS A 40 -22.37 -9.54 7.10
CA LYS A 40 -23.30 -8.50 7.57
C LYS A 40 -22.97 -7.12 6.99
N SER A 41 -21.76 -6.90 6.48
CA SER A 41 -21.36 -5.64 5.87
C SER A 41 -22.19 -5.36 4.62
N THR A 42 -22.63 -4.12 4.46
CA THR A 42 -23.33 -3.65 3.26
C THR A 42 -22.41 -3.57 2.03
N LEU A 43 -21.10 -3.55 2.25
CA LEU A 43 -20.05 -3.54 1.22
C LEU A 43 -19.82 -4.94 0.64
N TYR A 44 -20.23 -6.00 1.33
CA TYR A 44 -19.99 -7.39 0.92
C TYR A 44 -21.24 -8.02 0.27
N LYS A 45 -21.20 -8.20 -1.05
CA LYS A 45 -22.31 -8.77 -1.84
C LYS A 45 -21.78 -9.80 -2.82
N ASN A 46 -22.58 -10.80 -3.17
CA ASN A 46 -22.17 -11.84 -4.14
C ASN A 46 -20.83 -12.51 -3.79
N ARG A 47 -20.57 -12.70 -2.49
CA ARG A 47 -19.35 -13.31 -1.94
C ARG A 47 -18.07 -12.49 -2.17
N GLN A 48 -18.16 -11.18 -2.36
CA GLN A 48 -17.02 -10.28 -2.46
C GLN A 48 -17.33 -8.87 -1.95
N PHE A 49 -16.31 -8.12 -1.55
CA PHE A 49 -16.41 -6.68 -1.32
C PHE A 49 -16.51 -5.91 -2.64
N HIS A 50 -17.15 -4.75 -2.61
CA HIS A 50 -17.37 -3.88 -3.77
C HIS A 50 -16.95 -2.45 -3.47
N ASN A 51 -16.42 -1.79 -4.49
CA ASN A 51 -16.21 -0.34 -4.50
C ASN A 51 -17.54 0.42 -4.50
N ILE A 52 -17.48 1.71 -4.15
CA ILE A 52 -18.64 2.62 -4.24
C ILE A 52 -19.11 2.71 -5.71
N SER A 53 -18.18 2.99 -6.62
CA SER A 53 -18.43 2.99 -8.07
C SER A 53 -18.04 1.67 -8.71
N HIS A 54 -18.72 1.34 -9.81
CA HIS A 54 -18.35 0.19 -10.64
C HIS A 54 -16.85 0.28 -11.05
N THR A 55 -16.11 -0.79 -10.82
CA THR A 55 -14.65 -0.82 -10.95
C THR A 55 -14.25 -2.11 -11.69
N PRO A 56 -14.19 -2.09 -13.03
CA PRO A 56 -13.69 -3.22 -13.79
C PRO A 56 -12.16 -3.31 -13.62
N SER A 57 -11.61 -4.53 -13.60
CA SER A 57 -10.16 -4.75 -13.47
C SER A 57 -9.37 -4.26 -14.68
N ILE A 58 -10.02 -4.12 -15.85
CA ILE A 58 -9.45 -3.56 -17.08
C ILE A 58 -10.41 -2.49 -17.58
N THR A 59 -9.87 -1.32 -17.91
CA THR A 59 -10.60 -0.16 -18.40
C THR A 59 -11.23 -0.42 -19.76
N GLU A 60 -12.36 0.26 -20.03
CA GLU A 60 -13.08 0.16 -21.29
C GLU A 60 -12.17 0.47 -22.48
N GLY A 61 -12.26 -0.34 -23.54
CA GLY A 61 -11.41 -0.23 -24.73
C GLY A 61 -10.09 -1.00 -24.66
N TYR A 62 -9.69 -1.52 -23.48
CA TYR A 62 -8.53 -2.37 -23.33
C TYR A 62 -8.90 -3.86 -23.32
N SER A 63 -8.00 -4.71 -23.84
CA SER A 63 -8.16 -6.17 -23.86
C SER A 63 -7.29 -6.81 -22.78
N PRO A 64 -7.85 -7.62 -21.86
CA PRO A 64 -7.07 -8.30 -20.82
C PRO A 64 -5.93 -9.17 -21.40
N LEU A 65 -6.17 -9.83 -22.53
CA LEU A 65 -5.16 -10.65 -23.21
C LEU A 65 -4.01 -9.80 -23.74
N LYS A 66 -4.32 -8.64 -24.34
CA LYS A 66 -3.31 -7.71 -24.84
C LYS A 66 -2.49 -7.12 -23.70
N VAL A 67 -3.15 -6.65 -22.63
CA VAL A 67 -2.47 -6.13 -21.44
C VAL A 67 -1.51 -7.17 -20.85
N THR A 68 -1.96 -8.42 -20.72
CA THR A 68 -1.11 -9.53 -20.25
C THR A 68 0.08 -9.78 -21.20
N TYR A 69 -0.16 -9.77 -22.51
CA TYR A 69 0.89 -9.91 -23.51
C TYR A 69 1.93 -8.79 -23.42
N ASP A 70 1.49 -7.53 -23.34
CA ASP A 70 2.36 -6.37 -23.23
C ASP A 70 3.17 -6.42 -21.92
N PHE A 71 2.57 -6.93 -20.83
CA PHE A 71 3.25 -7.11 -19.56
C PHE A 71 4.32 -8.22 -19.56
N ILE A 72 4.13 -9.31 -20.29
CA ILE A 72 5.07 -10.45 -20.27
C ILE A 72 6.10 -10.36 -21.41
N LEU A 73 5.65 -10.03 -22.61
CA LEU A 73 6.41 -10.13 -23.86
C LEU A 73 6.58 -8.80 -24.58
N GLY A 74 5.81 -7.77 -24.21
CA GLY A 74 5.89 -6.45 -24.82
C GLY A 74 7.25 -5.80 -24.64
N LYS A 75 7.61 -4.94 -25.61
CA LYS A 75 8.82 -4.10 -25.53
C LYS A 75 8.74 -3.22 -24.29
N LYS A 76 9.72 -3.36 -23.40
CA LYS A 76 9.81 -2.57 -22.17
C LYS A 76 10.55 -1.26 -22.42
N ASP A 77 10.15 -0.23 -21.69
CA ASP A 77 10.93 1.00 -21.64
C ASP A 77 12.35 0.70 -21.12
N PRO A 78 13.41 1.25 -21.74
CA PRO A 78 14.79 1.07 -21.27
C PRO A 78 15.01 1.52 -19.82
N LEU A 79 14.19 2.47 -19.34
CA LEU A 79 14.17 2.99 -17.99
C LEU A 79 13.02 2.42 -17.14
N LEU A 80 12.44 1.27 -17.52
CA LEU A 80 11.50 0.54 -16.65
C LEU A 80 12.11 0.27 -15.26
N LYS A 81 13.43 0.08 -15.21
CA LYS A 81 14.22 -0.08 -13.99
C LYS A 81 15.34 0.96 -13.98
N PRO A 82 15.81 1.39 -12.80
CA PRO A 82 16.90 2.34 -12.70
C PRO A 82 18.21 1.71 -13.20
N LEU A 83 19.01 2.51 -13.91
CA LEU A 83 20.33 2.13 -14.40
C LEU A 83 21.39 2.12 -13.28
N LYS A 84 21.17 2.93 -12.24
CA LYS A 84 22.00 3.02 -11.03
C LYS A 84 21.19 2.58 -9.81
N ALA A 85 21.85 2.43 -8.67
CA ALA A 85 21.15 2.22 -7.42
C ALA A 85 20.33 3.47 -7.06
N ILE A 86 19.13 3.28 -6.51
CA ILE A 86 18.31 4.35 -5.94
C ILE A 86 19.09 5.00 -4.79
N PRO A 87 19.23 6.33 -4.74
CA PRO A 87 19.87 7.01 -3.62
C PRO A 87 19.00 6.85 -2.37
N SER A 88 19.65 6.47 -1.26
CA SER A 88 18.97 6.09 -0.03
C SER A 88 19.82 6.42 1.21
N ILE A 89 19.17 6.77 2.31
CA ILE A 89 19.80 7.06 3.61
C ILE A 89 19.35 5.99 4.62
N HIS A 90 20.29 5.36 5.32
CA HIS A 90 19.94 4.38 6.37
C HIS A 90 19.70 5.12 7.68
N THR A 91 18.53 5.75 7.82
CA THR A 91 18.16 6.41 9.06
C THR A 91 17.94 5.38 10.17
N ASP A 92 18.54 5.62 11.33
CA ASP A 92 18.39 4.75 12.50
C ASP A 92 17.03 4.98 13.17
N LEU A 93 16.05 4.15 12.79
CA LEU A 93 14.68 4.23 13.31
C LEU A 93 14.58 3.91 14.81
N LYS A 94 15.56 3.20 15.39
CA LYS A 94 15.53 2.79 16.80
C LYS A 94 15.95 3.88 17.77
N ASN A 95 16.76 4.82 17.29
CA ASN A 95 17.31 5.91 18.09
C ASN A 95 16.63 7.26 17.79
N LEU A 96 15.46 7.24 17.14
CA LEU A 96 14.64 8.44 16.99
C LEU A 96 14.09 8.88 18.36
N GLN A 97 14.20 10.17 18.65
CA GLN A 97 13.61 10.76 19.85
C GLN A 97 12.08 10.73 19.72
N LYS A 98 11.38 10.26 20.76
CA LYS A 98 9.92 10.02 20.72
C LYS A 98 9.08 11.30 20.58
N ASP A 99 9.63 12.44 20.94
CA ASP A 99 8.97 13.76 20.88
C ASP A 99 9.08 14.43 19.50
N ARG A 100 9.74 13.78 18.53
CA ARG A 100 9.79 14.27 17.15
C ARG A 100 8.62 13.78 16.31
N ASP A 101 8.10 14.67 15.46
CA ASP A 101 7.14 14.31 14.43
C ASP A 101 7.87 14.14 13.10
N VAL A 102 7.98 12.90 12.62
CA VAL A 102 8.77 12.56 11.44
C VAL A 102 8.03 11.59 10.53
N PHE A 103 8.26 11.75 9.24
CA PHE A 103 7.91 10.78 8.21
C PHE A 103 9.20 10.29 7.54
N ILE A 104 9.32 8.98 7.37
CA ILE A 104 10.49 8.34 6.75
C ILE A 104 9.99 7.31 5.75
N TRP A 105 10.22 7.59 4.46
CA TRP A 105 9.84 6.68 3.39
C TRP A 105 10.80 5.49 3.32
N LEU A 106 10.28 4.26 3.26
CA LEU A 106 11.05 3.01 3.21
C LEU A 106 10.99 2.35 1.81
N GLY A 107 10.50 3.10 0.82
CA GLY A 107 10.32 2.67 -0.58
C GLY A 107 8.96 2.03 -0.85
N HIS A 108 8.48 2.15 -2.09
CA HIS A 108 7.11 1.73 -2.48
C HIS A 108 6.07 2.45 -1.61
N SER A 109 5.11 1.74 -1.03
CA SER A 109 4.12 2.28 -0.08
C SER A 109 4.52 2.12 1.38
N SER A 110 5.76 1.67 1.64
CA SER A 110 6.25 1.45 2.99
C SER A 110 6.77 2.75 3.59
N TYR A 111 6.26 3.13 4.76
CA TYR A 111 6.80 4.26 5.49
C TYR A 111 6.66 4.10 7.01
N TYR A 112 7.65 4.61 7.72
CA TYR A 112 7.60 4.82 9.16
C TYR A 112 7.17 6.26 9.42
N MET A 113 6.27 6.44 10.38
CA MET A 113 5.84 7.76 10.83
C MET A 113 5.79 7.77 12.35
N GLN A 114 6.29 8.83 12.95
CA GLN A 114 6.11 9.12 14.37
C GLN A 114 5.47 10.49 14.46
N THR A 115 4.39 10.62 15.23
CA THR A 115 3.74 11.91 15.47
C THR A 115 3.05 11.88 16.82
N ASP A 116 3.15 12.98 17.56
CA ASP A 116 2.54 13.16 18.88
C ASP A 116 2.91 12.02 19.86
N GLY A 117 4.15 11.54 19.77
CA GLY A 117 4.68 10.46 20.61
C GLY A 117 4.21 9.05 20.26
N VAL A 118 3.53 8.87 19.11
CA VAL A 118 3.00 7.58 18.66
C VAL A 118 3.66 7.17 17.34
N SER A 119 4.07 5.91 17.26
CA SER A 119 4.77 5.32 16.12
C SER A 119 3.85 4.44 15.25
N PHE A 120 3.92 4.66 13.94
CA PHE A 120 3.17 3.97 12.90
C PHE A 120 4.14 3.39 11.87
N LEU A 121 3.88 2.15 11.47
CA LEU A 121 4.50 1.57 10.28
C LEU A 121 3.39 1.19 9.31
N VAL A 122 3.43 1.73 8.10
CA VAL A 122 2.37 1.53 7.10
C VAL A 122 2.89 0.69 5.94
N ASP A 123 2.08 -0.29 5.53
CA ASP A 123 2.31 -1.20 4.40
C ASP A 123 3.78 -1.67 4.24
N PRO A 124 4.40 -2.25 5.29
CA PRO A 124 5.83 -2.50 5.28
C PRO A 124 6.20 -3.71 4.44
N VAL A 125 6.79 -3.46 3.28
CA VAL A 125 7.38 -4.45 2.39
C VAL A 125 8.88 -4.26 2.37
N LEU A 126 9.55 -4.88 3.35
CA LEU A 126 11.01 -4.84 3.50
C LEU A 126 11.70 -6.03 2.83
N SER A 127 10.92 -6.91 2.20
CA SER A 127 11.44 -7.99 1.34
C SER A 127 12.02 -7.44 0.03
N LEU A 128 12.94 -8.22 -0.55
CA LEU A 128 13.53 -7.94 -1.87
C LEU A 128 12.58 -8.18 -3.05
N TYR A 129 11.31 -8.46 -2.77
CA TYR A 129 10.29 -8.81 -3.76
C TYR A 129 8.88 -8.47 -3.25
N GLY A 130 8.04 -7.92 -4.14
CA GLY A 130 6.61 -7.63 -3.88
C GLY A 130 5.71 -8.71 -4.48
N SER A 131 5.93 -9.98 -4.14
CA SER A 131 5.19 -11.11 -4.72
C SER A 131 5.23 -12.37 -3.83
N PRO A 132 4.40 -13.41 -4.06
CA PRO A 132 4.49 -14.64 -3.30
C PRO A 132 5.78 -15.44 -3.54
N PHE A 133 6.55 -15.12 -4.59
CA PHE A 133 7.75 -15.86 -4.97
C PHE A 133 8.96 -14.94 -5.20
N LYS A 134 10.10 -15.29 -4.62
CA LYS A 134 11.32 -14.47 -4.58
C LYS A 134 11.89 -14.01 -5.94
N TYR A 135 11.44 -14.60 -7.04
CA TYR A 135 11.96 -14.33 -8.38
C TYR A 135 11.17 -13.28 -9.17
N PHE A 136 9.95 -12.94 -8.74
CA PHE A 136 9.09 -11.94 -9.39
C PHE A 136 9.03 -10.65 -8.58
N ASN A 137 8.83 -9.52 -9.28
CA ASN A 137 8.71 -8.18 -8.69
C ASN A 137 9.88 -7.83 -7.77
N LYS A 138 11.12 -8.02 -8.24
CA LYS A 138 12.33 -7.75 -7.44
C LYS A 138 12.51 -6.25 -7.19
N ALA A 139 12.94 -5.92 -5.97
CA ALA A 139 13.29 -4.58 -5.57
C ALA A 139 14.43 -4.01 -6.43
N PHE A 140 14.39 -2.72 -6.71
CA PHE A 140 15.49 -2.01 -7.34
C PHE A 140 16.68 -1.93 -6.39
N LYS A 141 17.89 -1.99 -6.93
CA LYS A 141 19.11 -1.84 -6.12
C LYS A 141 19.07 -0.51 -5.37
N GLY A 142 19.34 -0.51 -4.07
CA GLY A 142 19.33 0.71 -3.24
C GLY A 142 17.96 1.05 -2.64
N SER A 143 16.90 0.35 -3.02
CA SER A 143 15.57 0.49 -2.42
C SER A 143 15.28 -0.53 -1.31
N ASP A 144 16.27 -1.35 -0.97
CA ASP A 144 16.21 -2.51 -0.07
C ASP A 144 17.02 -2.33 1.22
N LEU A 145 17.27 -1.07 1.60
CA LEU A 145 18.16 -0.72 2.70
C LEU A 145 17.60 -1.12 4.08
N PHE A 146 16.30 -0.92 4.29
CA PHE A 146 15.63 -1.21 5.54
C PHE A 146 15.21 -2.67 5.63
N LYS A 147 15.46 -3.28 6.79
CA LYS A 147 15.11 -4.67 7.09
C LYS A 147 14.17 -4.74 8.29
N PRO A 148 13.45 -5.87 8.49
CA PRO A 148 12.60 -6.03 9.67
C PRO A 148 13.33 -5.83 11.00
N GLU A 149 14.63 -6.09 11.05
CA GLU A 149 15.45 -5.89 12.25
C GLU A 149 15.64 -4.40 12.59
N ASP A 150 15.52 -3.49 11.62
CA ASP A 150 15.68 -2.04 11.81
C ASP A 150 14.45 -1.41 12.46
N ILE A 151 13.29 -2.06 12.36
CA ILE A 151 12.03 -1.54 12.88
C ILE A 151 12.04 -1.54 14.42
N PRO A 152 11.76 -0.40 15.09
CA PRO A 152 11.69 -0.33 16.54
C PRO A 152 10.45 -1.04 17.08
N GLU A 153 10.21 -0.96 18.39
CA GLU A 153 8.86 -1.19 18.91
C GLU A 153 7.90 -0.17 18.30
N LEU A 154 6.74 -0.65 17.86
CA LEU A 154 5.71 0.12 17.17
C LEU A 154 4.46 0.14 18.01
N ASP A 155 3.80 1.30 18.07
CA ASP A 155 2.45 1.38 18.61
C ASP A 155 1.45 0.75 17.65
N TYR A 156 1.56 1.08 16.35
CA TYR A 156 0.61 0.65 15.33
C TYR A 156 1.29 0.19 14.03
N LEU A 157 0.96 -1.03 13.59
CA LEU A 157 1.09 -1.45 12.19
C LEU A 157 -0.19 -1.06 11.46
N VAL A 158 -0.13 -0.40 10.31
CA VAL A 158 -1.29 -0.08 9.48
C VAL A 158 -1.15 -0.78 8.14
N ILE A 159 -2.18 -1.52 7.73
CA ILE A 159 -2.22 -2.20 6.43
C ILE A 159 -3.39 -1.66 5.64
N THR A 160 -3.19 -1.20 4.41
CA THR A 160 -4.28 -0.65 3.58
C THR A 160 -5.09 -1.74 2.89
N HIS A 161 -4.43 -2.80 2.41
CA HIS A 161 -5.06 -3.95 1.76
C HIS A 161 -4.11 -5.16 1.71
N ASP A 162 -4.60 -6.31 1.21
CA ASP A 162 -3.90 -7.59 1.35
C ASP A 162 -2.98 -7.97 0.18
N HIS A 163 -2.66 -7.07 -0.76
CA HIS A 163 -1.71 -7.40 -1.84
C HIS A 163 -0.28 -7.63 -1.32
N PHE A 164 0.54 -8.31 -2.12
CA PHE A 164 1.87 -8.75 -1.68
C PHE A 164 2.88 -7.61 -1.54
N ASP A 165 2.66 -6.51 -2.24
CA ASP A 165 3.46 -5.29 -2.23
C ASP A 165 2.97 -4.23 -1.21
N HIS A 166 1.94 -4.56 -0.41
CA HIS A 166 1.50 -3.79 0.76
C HIS A 166 1.52 -4.62 2.05
N LEU A 167 1.23 -5.92 1.97
CA LEU A 167 1.23 -6.85 3.09
C LEU A 167 2.26 -7.96 2.88
N ASP A 168 3.48 -7.71 3.34
CA ASP A 168 4.62 -8.62 3.18
C ASP A 168 4.75 -9.62 4.34
N TYR A 169 4.53 -10.91 4.06
CA TYR A 169 4.54 -11.97 5.06
C TYR A 169 5.85 -12.06 5.89
N PRO A 170 7.05 -12.12 5.28
CA PRO A 170 8.31 -12.11 6.03
C PRO A 170 8.45 -10.91 6.97
N THR A 171 8.10 -9.72 6.49
CA THR A 171 8.20 -8.49 7.29
C THR A 171 7.25 -8.52 8.48
N VAL A 172 5.94 -8.66 8.26
CA VAL A 172 4.95 -8.59 9.34
C VAL A 172 5.13 -9.72 10.35
N LYS A 173 5.55 -10.91 9.91
CA LYS A 173 5.87 -12.01 10.82
C LYS A 173 7.08 -11.68 11.70
N SER A 174 8.12 -11.04 11.15
CA SER A 174 9.35 -10.72 11.88
C SER A 174 9.17 -9.60 12.91
N ILE A 175 8.29 -8.63 12.64
CA ILE A 175 8.04 -7.50 13.55
C ILE A 175 6.92 -7.76 14.56
N ARG A 176 6.21 -8.89 14.47
CA ARG A 176 5.02 -9.21 15.27
C ARG A 176 5.14 -8.93 16.77
N GLU A 177 6.24 -9.37 17.39
CA GLU A 177 6.45 -9.18 18.83
C GLU A 177 6.72 -7.71 19.21
N ARG A 178 7.24 -6.93 18.25
CA ARG A 178 7.48 -5.48 18.37
C ARG A 178 6.28 -4.64 17.95
N THR A 179 5.20 -5.24 17.46
CA THR A 179 3.95 -4.53 17.13
C THR A 179 3.00 -4.53 18.33
N GLY A 180 2.61 -3.32 18.77
CA GLY A 180 1.55 -3.12 19.76
C GLY A 180 0.21 -3.61 19.23
N MET A 181 -0.39 -2.87 18.29
CA MET A 181 -1.63 -3.22 17.60
C MET A 181 -1.46 -3.17 16.08
N ALA A 182 -2.23 -3.96 15.34
CA ALA A 182 -2.32 -3.88 13.89
C ALA A 182 -3.71 -3.38 13.46
N ILE A 183 -3.75 -2.28 12.73
CA ILE A 183 -4.93 -1.66 12.15
C ILE A 183 -5.07 -2.19 10.72
N VAL A 184 -6.14 -2.92 10.44
CA VAL A 184 -6.33 -3.63 9.16
C VAL A 184 -7.79 -3.57 8.71
N PRO A 185 -8.10 -3.56 7.41
CA PRO A 185 -9.47 -3.59 6.92
C PRO A 185 -10.14 -4.92 7.25
N LEU A 186 -11.47 -4.90 7.32
CA LEU A 186 -12.29 -6.06 7.63
C LEU A 186 -11.96 -7.26 6.74
N GLY A 187 -11.55 -8.37 7.34
CA GLY A 187 -11.14 -9.59 6.66
C GLY A 187 -9.62 -9.81 6.66
N THR A 188 -8.84 -8.74 6.58
CA THR A 188 -7.38 -8.79 6.45
C THR A 188 -6.71 -9.38 7.71
N GLY A 189 -7.36 -9.27 8.87
CA GLY A 189 -6.90 -9.87 10.13
C GLY A 189 -6.72 -11.39 10.06
N ALA A 190 -7.43 -12.07 9.15
CA ALA A 190 -7.25 -13.52 8.93
C ALA A 190 -5.82 -13.88 8.48
N HIS A 191 -5.17 -13.03 7.70
CA HIS A 191 -3.78 -13.24 7.29
C HIS A 191 -2.84 -13.10 8.49
N LEU A 192 -3.00 -12.04 9.29
CA LEU A 192 -2.16 -11.76 10.46
C LEU A 192 -2.32 -12.85 11.53
N GLU A 193 -3.54 -13.33 11.80
CA GLU A 193 -3.77 -14.46 12.71
C GLU A 193 -3.07 -15.74 12.23
N ARG A 194 -3.11 -16.03 10.93
CA ARG A 194 -2.37 -17.17 10.36
C ARG A 194 -0.86 -17.02 10.58
N TRP A 195 -0.37 -15.80 10.68
CA TRP A 195 1.04 -15.48 10.95
C TRP A 195 1.34 -15.30 12.44
N GLY A 196 0.34 -15.53 13.29
CA GLY A 196 0.43 -15.67 14.74
C GLY A 196 0.21 -14.39 15.53
N TYR A 197 -0.34 -13.34 14.92
CA TYR A 197 -0.97 -12.27 15.69
C TYR A 197 -2.21 -12.83 16.42
N THR A 198 -2.52 -12.30 17.59
CA THR A 198 -3.74 -12.67 18.32
C THR A 198 -4.87 -11.70 18.00
N GLU A 199 -6.12 -12.12 18.16
CA GLU A 199 -7.30 -11.30 17.85
C GLU A 199 -7.29 -9.97 18.64
N GLU A 200 -6.78 -9.98 19.88
CA GLU A 200 -6.70 -8.81 20.75
C GLU A 200 -5.66 -7.78 20.28
N LYS A 201 -4.72 -8.17 19.42
CA LYS A 201 -3.76 -7.26 18.78
C LYS A 201 -4.30 -6.66 17.48
N LEU A 202 -5.53 -6.96 17.07
CA LEU A 202 -6.10 -6.51 15.80
C LEU A 202 -7.18 -5.45 16.02
N ILE A 203 -7.02 -4.32 15.36
CA ILE A 203 -8.06 -3.33 15.11
C ILE A 203 -8.55 -3.59 13.69
N GLU A 204 -9.64 -4.35 13.55
CA GLU A 204 -10.13 -4.83 12.26
C GLU A 204 -11.54 -4.32 11.96
N GLU A 205 -11.64 -3.33 11.09
CA GLU A 205 -12.87 -2.58 10.83
C GLU A 205 -13.12 -2.27 9.34
N GLU A 206 -14.35 -1.82 9.03
CA GLU A 206 -14.77 -1.41 7.69
C GLU A 206 -14.89 0.11 7.53
N TRP A 207 -15.17 0.58 6.31
CA TRP A 207 -15.29 2.01 6.03
C TRP A 207 -16.33 2.71 6.91
N GLY A 208 -15.96 3.89 7.39
CA GLY A 208 -16.77 4.71 8.29
C GLY A 208 -16.52 4.44 9.77
N ALA A 209 -15.84 3.33 10.12
CA ALA A 209 -15.45 3.06 11.50
C ALA A 209 -14.36 4.04 11.97
N GLU A 210 -14.47 4.45 13.22
CA GLU A 210 -13.57 5.38 13.89
C GLU A 210 -13.04 4.74 15.16
N VAL A 211 -11.72 4.80 15.37
CA VAL A 211 -11.05 4.15 16.49
C VAL A 211 -10.16 5.16 17.21
N LEU A 212 -10.30 5.24 18.53
CA LEU A 212 -9.43 6.02 19.39
C LEU A 212 -8.15 5.21 19.69
N LEU A 213 -7.01 5.83 19.42
CA LEU A 213 -5.67 5.30 19.63
C LEU A 213 -4.99 5.98 20.83
N LYS A 214 -3.70 5.69 21.04
CA LYS A 214 -2.88 6.37 22.04
C LYS A 214 -2.85 7.89 21.81
N ASN A 215 -2.62 8.63 22.90
CA ASN A 215 -2.41 10.08 22.90
C ASN A 215 -3.53 10.88 22.21
N ASN A 216 -4.79 10.42 22.34
CA ASN A 216 -5.97 11.02 21.70
C ASN A 216 -5.89 11.09 20.17
N ILE A 217 -5.03 10.28 19.54
CA ILE A 217 -5.04 10.11 18.10
C ILE A 217 -6.28 9.30 17.71
N ARG A 218 -6.91 9.67 16.63
CA ARG A 218 -8.07 8.99 16.07
C ARG A 218 -7.75 8.55 14.65
N ILE A 219 -8.09 7.30 14.34
CA ILE A 219 -8.01 6.79 12.99
C ILE A 219 -9.40 6.42 12.49
N THR A 220 -9.75 6.90 11.30
CA THR A 220 -11.01 6.60 10.64
C THR A 220 -10.75 5.85 9.35
N PHE A 221 -11.37 4.68 9.21
CA PHE A 221 -11.33 3.87 8.01
C PHE A 221 -12.16 4.55 6.92
N THR A 222 -11.55 4.84 5.79
CA THR A 222 -12.19 5.56 4.69
C THR A 222 -12.12 4.77 3.38
N PRO A 223 -13.04 5.04 2.44
CA PRO A 223 -13.06 4.33 1.17
C PRO A 223 -11.82 4.62 0.32
N ALA A 224 -11.31 3.59 -0.32
CA ALA A 224 -10.41 3.67 -1.48
C ALA A 224 -11.06 2.91 -2.66
N ARG A 225 -10.66 3.21 -3.90
CA ARG A 225 -11.13 2.50 -5.08
C ARG A 225 -10.07 1.50 -5.54
N HIS A 226 -10.12 0.30 -5.00
CA HIS A 226 -9.15 -0.77 -5.29
C HIS A 226 -9.77 -2.16 -5.21
N PHE A 227 -8.96 -3.18 -4.98
CA PHE A 227 -9.39 -4.56 -4.81
C PHE A 227 -8.43 -5.26 -3.83
N SER A 228 -8.76 -6.51 -3.49
CA SER A 228 -7.91 -7.37 -2.66
C SER A 228 -7.79 -8.77 -3.27
N GLY A 229 -6.76 -9.50 -2.88
CA GLY A 229 -6.62 -10.91 -3.21
C GLY A 229 -5.19 -11.41 -3.16
N ARG A 230 -5.00 -12.50 -2.41
CA ARG A 230 -3.74 -13.27 -2.42
C ARG A 230 -3.86 -14.61 -3.14
N LYS A 231 -5.08 -15.06 -3.46
CA LYS A 231 -5.40 -16.38 -4.06
C LYS A 231 -6.26 -16.18 -5.31
N VAL A 232 -6.76 -17.29 -5.87
CA VAL A 232 -7.67 -17.28 -7.02
C VAL A 232 -8.93 -16.45 -6.79
N LYS A 233 -9.48 -16.49 -5.56
CA LYS A 233 -10.62 -15.65 -5.19
C LYS A 233 -10.12 -14.29 -4.72
N GLN A 234 -10.58 -13.24 -5.37
CA GLN A 234 -10.34 -11.84 -5.01
C GLN A 234 -11.46 -11.28 -4.13
N ASN A 235 -11.23 -10.12 -3.53
CA ASN A 235 -12.21 -9.30 -2.83
C ASN A 235 -12.88 -10.02 -1.65
N ASN A 236 -12.18 -10.97 -1.01
CA ASN A 236 -12.66 -11.66 0.18
C ASN A 236 -12.25 -10.96 1.49
N THR A 237 -11.45 -9.91 1.40
CA THR A 237 -11.04 -8.97 2.45
C THR A 237 -11.28 -7.55 1.93
N LEU A 238 -11.48 -6.58 2.82
CA LEU A 238 -11.66 -5.18 2.42
C LEU A 238 -10.30 -4.51 2.17
N TRP A 239 -10.32 -3.38 1.46
CA TRP A 239 -9.21 -2.42 1.29
C TRP A 239 -9.64 -1.07 1.84
N ALA A 240 -8.74 -0.23 2.34
CA ALA A 240 -9.10 1.06 2.90
C ALA A 240 -7.98 2.10 2.76
N SER A 241 -8.39 3.36 2.70
CA SER A 241 -7.57 4.52 3.07
C SER A 241 -7.87 4.92 4.51
N TYR A 242 -7.08 5.82 5.09
CA TYR A 242 -7.27 6.27 6.46
C TYR A 242 -7.19 7.79 6.61
N VAL A 243 -8.03 8.30 7.51
CA VAL A 243 -7.86 9.64 8.08
C VAL A 243 -7.27 9.47 9.47
N LEU A 244 -6.08 10.03 9.68
CA LEU A 244 -5.40 10.04 10.97
C LEU A 244 -5.45 11.46 11.54
N GLU A 245 -6.27 11.65 12.57
CA GLU A 245 -6.41 12.91 13.30
C GLU A 245 -5.62 12.82 14.60
N THR A 246 -4.55 13.58 14.69
CA THR A 246 -3.73 13.72 15.90
C THR A 246 -4.07 15.01 16.62
N PRO A 247 -3.59 15.23 17.86
CA PRO A 247 -3.74 16.51 18.54
C PRO A 247 -3.18 17.71 17.76
N THR A 248 -2.19 17.49 16.90
CA THR A 248 -1.48 18.56 16.20
C THR A 248 -1.66 18.55 14.68
N LYS A 249 -2.08 17.44 14.06
CA LYS A 249 -2.10 17.26 12.61
C LYS A 249 -3.27 16.42 12.13
N LYS A 250 -3.65 16.61 10.87
CA LYS A 250 -4.56 15.74 10.12
C LYS A 250 -3.86 15.18 8.90
N ILE A 251 -3.75 13.86 8.84
CA ILE A 251 -2.95 13.16 7.83
C ILE A 251 -3.85 12.16 7.11
N PHE A 252 -3.86 12.21 5.78
CA PHE A 252 -4.52 11.22 4.95
C PHE A 252 -3.52 10.14 4.53
N LEU A 253 -3.85 8.87 4.76
CA LEU A 253 -3.07 7.70 4.33
C LEU A 253 -3.84 7.01 3.20
N GLY A 254 -3.41 7.19 1.95
CA GLY A 254 -4.20 6.81 0.79
C GLY A 254 -4.31 5.31 0.54
N GLY A 255 -3.19 4.59 0.63
CA GLY A 255 -3.10 3.26 0.01
C GLY A 255 -3.39 3.30 -1.48
N ASP A 256 -3.39 2.13 -2.11
CA ASP A 256 -3.74 2.04 -3.53
C ASP A 256 -5.19 2.46 -3.78
N SER A 257 -5.36 3.33 -4.77
CA SER A 257 -6.67 3.80 -5.18
C SER A 257 -6.61 4.33 -6.61
N GLY A 258 -7.62 3.98 -7.41
CA GLY A 258 -7.98 4.76 -8.60
C GLY A 258 -8.79 6.00 -8.20
N TYR A 259 -8.80 7.01 -9.06
CA TYR A 259 -9.56 8.21 -8.75
C TYR A 259 -11.08 8.02 -8.89
N ASP A 260 -11.81 8.63 -7.95
CA ASP A 260 -13.27 8.70 -7.89
C ASP A 260 -13.70 9.72 -6.82
N SER A 261 -15.01 9.95 -6.71
CA SER A 261 -15.69 10.84 -5.76
C SER A 261 -15.33 10.68 -4.28
N HIS A 262 -14.74 9.55 -3.88
CA HIS A 262 -14.36 9.30 -2.48
C HIS A 262 -13.36 10.33 -1.93
N PHE A 263 -12.37 10.78 -2.72
CA PHE A 263 -11.42 11.79 -2.28
C PHE A 263 -12.12 13.10 -1.92
N LYS A 264 -13.05 13.54 -2.78
CA LYS A 264 -13.86 14.74 -2.52
C LYS A 264 -14.72 14.59 -1.28
N MET A 265 -15.41 13.45 -1.13
CA MET A 265 -16.23 13.19 0.05
C MET A 265 -15.39 13.20 1.34
N ILE A 266 -14.17 12.66 1.29
CA ILE A 266 -13.24 12.65 2.42
C ILE A 266 -12.75 14.07 2.73
N GLY A 267 -12.34 14.87 1.73
CA GLY A 267 -11.93 16.25 1.92
C GLY A 267 -13.05 17.21 2.32
N GLU A 268 -14.30 16.92 1.95
CA GLU A 268 -15.48 17.63 2.44
C GLU A 268 -15.77 17.32 3.91
N LYS A 269 -15.64 16.06 4.31
CA LYS A 269 -15.96 15.62 5.69
C LYS A 269 -14.83 15.92 6.69
N PHE A 270 -13.58 15.72 6.28
CA PHE A 270 -12.43 15.76 7.19
C PHE A 270 -11.45 16.87 6.86
N GLY A 271 -11.40 17.38 5.64
CA GLY A 271 -10.42 18.40 5.25
C GLY A 271 -10.60 19.74 5.98
N PRO A 272 -9.59 20.63 5.95
CA PRO A 272 -8.31 20.45 5.25
C PRO A 272 -7.37 19.48 5.97
N PHE A 273 -6.47 18.86 5.20
CA PHE A 273 -5.40 18.00 5.72
C PHE A 273 -4.07 18.76 5.72
N ASP A 274 -3.23 18.49 6.71
CA ASP A 274 -1.86 18.99 6.75
C ASP A 274 -0.97 18.23 5.77
N TYR A 275 -1.14 16.91 5.72
CA TYR A 275 -0.40 15.99 4.86
C TYR A 275 -1.32 14.94 4.22
N ALA A 276 -0.99 14.54 3.00
CA ALA A 276 -1.59 13.38 2.34
C ALA A 276 -0.49 12.51 1.74
N VAL A 277 -0.48 11.24 2.13
CA VAL A 277 0.38 10.22 1.54
C VAL A 277 -0.41 9.56 0.41
N LEU A 278 0.01 9.79 -0.83
CA LEU A 278 -0.72 9.38 -2.03
C LEU A 278 0.16 8.50 -2.93
N GLU A 279 -0.38 7.37 -3.38
CA GLU A 279 0.29 6.50 -4.33
C GLU A 279 0.40 7.20 -5.69
N ASN A 280 1.59 7.20 -6.31
CA ASN A 280 1.83 7.91 -7.56
C ASN A 280 2.36 7.05 -8.72
N GLY A 281 2.63 5.78 -8.45
CA GLY A 281 3.23 4.84 -9.39
C GLY A 281 2.33 3.67 -9.71
N GLN A 282 2.83 2.80 -10.59
CA GLN A 282 2.15 1.58 -11.04
C GLN A 282 0.83 1.82 -11.78
N TYR A 283 0.66 3.01 -12.34
CA TYR A 283 -0.52 3.37 -13.13
C TYR A 283 -0.36 2.98 -14.60
N ASP A 284 -1.49 2.81 -15.27
CA ASP A 284 -1.64 2.72 -16.73
C ASP A 284 -3.11 2.99 -17.05
N GLU A 285 -3.37 3.51 -18.25
CA GLU A 285 -4.72 3.75 -18.74
C GLU A 285 -5.58 2.47 -18.74
N ALA A 286 -4.98 1.29 -18.90
CA ALA A 286 -5.67 0.02 -18.91
C ALA A 286 -6.22 -0.41 -17.54
N TRP A 287 -5.79 0.19 -16.44
CA TRP A 287 -6.26 -0.13 -15.07
C TRP A 287 -6.41 1.11 -14.18
N LYS A 288 -6.70 2.28 -14.78
CA LYS A 288 -6.79 3.56 -14.06
C LYS A 288 -7.84 3.63 -12.94
N TYR A 289 -8.78 2.70 -12.93
CA TYR A 289 -9.80 2.62 -11.88
C TYR A 289 -9.30 2.05 -10.56
N ILE A 290 -8.11 1.44 -10.55
CA ILE A 290 -7.49 0.88 -9.35
C ILE A 290 -6.13 1.52 -9.01
N HIS A 291 -5.49 2.19 -9.97
CA HIS A 291 -4.33 3.06 -9.72
C HIS A 291 -4.52 4.39 -10.44
N ALA A 292 -4.56 5.49 -9.67
CA ALA A 292 -4.74 6.83 -10.19
C ALA A 292 -3.61 7.23 -11.17
N LEU A 293 -3.98 7.89 -12.27
CA LEU A 293 -3.01 8.52 -13.16
C LEU A 293 -2.36 9.73 -12.47
N PRO A 294 -1.22 10.24 -12.94
CA PRO A 294 -0.54 11.38 -12.29
C PRO A 294 -1.43 12.63 -12.14
N GLU A 295 -2.26 12.94 -13.13
CA GLU A 295 -3.21 14.04 -13.10
C GLU A 295 -4.31 13.80 -12.06
N ASP A 296 -4.76 12.54 -11.94
CA ASP A 296 -5.74 12.11 -10.96
C ASP A 296 -5.20 12.21 -9.53
N VAL A 297 -3.92 11.93 -9.30
CA VAL A 297 -3.27 12.09 -7.99
C VAL A 297 -3.29 13.55 -7.54
N ILE A 298 -3.02 14.47 -8.47
CA ILE A 298 -3.09 15.91 -8.19
C ILE A 298 -4.53 16.35 -7.94
N GLN A 299 -5.49 15.83 -8.70
CA GLN A 299 -6.91 16.11 -8.44
C GLN A 299 -7.36 15.55 -7.09
N ALA A 300 -6.91 14.35 -6.70
CA ALA A 300 -7.17 13.78 -5.38
C ALA A 300 -6.65 14.67 -4.27
N ALA A 301 -5.43 15.22 -4.40
CA ALA A 301 -4.88 16.17 -3.44
C ALA A 301 -5.73 17.44 -3.31
N VAL A 302 -6.17 18.02 -4.44
CA VAL A 302 -7.08 19.18 -4.43
C VAL A 302 -8.40 18.85 -3.73
N ASP A 303 -8.99 17.70 -4.05
CA ASP A 303 -10.27 17.26 -3.49
C ASP A 303 -10.18 16.93 -1.99
N LEU A 304 -9.03 16.43 -1.54
CA LEU A 304 -8.70 16.26 -0.13
C LEU A 304 -8.48 17.61 0.58
N LYS A 305 -8.27 18.72 -0.15
CA LYS A 305 -7.91 20.03 0.40
C LYS A 305 -6.62 19.98 1.22
N VAL A 306 -5.61 19.31 0.68
CA VAL A 306 -4.28 19.20 1.29
C VAL A 306 -3.29 20.17 0.64
N GLN A 307 -2.36 20.71 1.41
CA GLN A 307 -1.26 21.51 0.88
C GLN A 307 0.01 20.69 0.65
N ASN A 308 0.35 19.77 1.57
CA ASN A 308 1.55 18.94 1.48
C ASN A 308 1.21 17.51 1.03
N VAL A 309 1.75 17.10 -0.11
CA VAL A 309 1.56 15.75 -0.66
C VAL A 309 2.88 14.99 -0.59
N ILE A 310 2.84 13.79 -0.03
CA ILE A 310 3.98 12.88 0.03
C ILE A 310 3.70 11.72 -0.94
N PRO A 311 4.28 11.72 -2.15
CA PRO A 311 4.07 10.64 -3.11
C PRO A 311 4.79 9.35 -2.70
N VAL A 312 4.11 8.22 -2.84
CA VAL A 312 4.60 6.85 -2.57
C VAL A 312 4.24 5.91 -3.74
N HIS A 313 4.38 4.58 -3.61
CA HIS A 313 4.16 3.55 -4.67
C HIS A 313 5.21 3.43 -5.79
N SER A 314 6.22 4.29 -5.79
CA SER A 314 7.25 4.31 -6.83
C SER A 314 8.61 3.85 -6.29
N SER A 315 9.59 3.77 -7.19
CA SER A 315 11.02 3.64 -6.87
C SER A 315 11.47 2.38 -6.12
N LYS A 316 10.64 1.33 -6.04
CA LYS A 316 11.03 0.03 -5.47
C LYS A 316 10.80 -1.13 -6.43
N PHE A 317 9.62 -1.22 -7.04
CA PHE A 317 9.24 -2.31 -7.94
C PHE A 317 8.79 -1.78 -9.30
N ALA A 318 8.95 -2.60 -10.34
CA ALA A 318 8.38 -2.36 -11.66
C ALA A 318 7.12 -3.23 -11.83
N LEU A 319 5.96 -2.68 -11.43
CA LEU A 319 4.64 -3.33 -11.50
C LEU A 319 3.75 -2.73 -12.60
N ALA A 320 4.20 -1.67 -13.26
CA ALA A 320 3.64 -1.11 -14.49
C ALA A 320 4.73 -0.98 -15.57
N LEU A 321 4.38 -0.38 -16.72
CA LEU A 321 5.26 -0.29 -17.90
C LEU A 321 5.95 1.06 -18.07
N HIS A 322 5.61 2.06 -17.25
CA HIS A 322 6.25 3.37 -17.28
C HIS A 322 7.70 3.33 -16.76
N PRO A 323 8.56 4.30 -17.12
CA PRO A 323 9.87 4.48 -16.52
C PRO A 323 9.80 4.59 -14.99
N TRP A 324 10.82 4.09 -14.28
CA TRP A 324 10.84 4.05 -12.81
C TRP A 324 10.73 5.44 -12.15
N ASN A 325 11.26 6.47 -12.80
CA ASN A 325 11.32 7.85 -12.30
C ASN A 325 10.20 8.76 -12.82
N GLU A 326 9.46 8.33 -13.85
CA GLU A 326 8.34 9.10 -14.41
C GLU A 326 7.28 9.49 -13.35
N PRO A 327 6.88 8.61 -12.41
CA PRO A 327 5.94 8.97 -11.34
C PRO A 327 6.32 10.23 -10.57
N LEU A 328 7.56 10.30 -10.08
CA LEU A 328 8.06 11.43 -9.29
C LEU A 328 8.19 12.69 -10.13
N GLN A 329 8.61 12.56 -11.39
CA GLN A 329 8.65 13.68 -12.33
C GLN A 329 7.26 14.28 -12.54
N LYS A 330 6.28 13.47 -12.93
CA LYS A 330 4.94 13.95 -13.28
C LYS A 330 4.22 14.57 -12.10
N VAL A 331 4.19 13.94 -10.94
CA VAL A 331 3.48 14.53 -9.78
C VAL A 331 4.16 15.81 -9.28
N THR A 332 5.49 15.91 -9.39
CA THR A 332 6.22 17.14 -9.01
C THR A 332 5.86 18.28 -9.97
N ASP A 333 5.88 18.02 -11.28
CA ASP A 333 5.59 19.03 -12.30
C ASP A 333 4.11 19.47 -12.24
N LEU A 334 3.17 18.52 -12.24
CA LEU A 334 1.73 18.79 -12.16
C LEU A 334 1.31 19.43 -10.81
N GLY A 335 1.91 18.98 -9.71
CA GLY A 335 1.64 19.52 -8.38
C GLY A 335 2.07 20.98 -8.25
N LYS A 336 3.22 21.34 -8.84
CA LYS A 336 3.70 22.72 -8.91
C LYS A 336 2.73 23.63 -9.67
N GLU A 337 2.14 23.16 -10.77
CA GLU A 337 1.13 23.92 -11.53
C GLU A 337 -0.13 24.23 -10.71
N LYS A 338 -0.46 23.39 -9.73
CA LYS A 338 -1.59 23.58 -8.81
C LYS A 338 -1.21 24.28 -7.50
N GLY A 339 0.05 24.69 -7.33
CA GLY A 339 0.53 25.31 -6.10
C GLY A 339 0.60 24.36 -4.90
N LEU A 340 0.64 23.05 -5.14
CA LEU A 340 0.81 22.03 -4.08
C LEU A 340 2.29 21.93 -3.69
N SER A 341 2.53 21.60 -2.42
CA SER A 341 3.86 21.28 -1.89
C SER A 341 4.08 19.78 -2.02
N ILE A 342 4.78 19.36 -3.09
CA ILE A 342 5.11 17.94 -3.30
C ILE A 342 6.41 17.61 -2.58
N LEU A 343 6.31 16.80 -1.53
CA LEU A 343 7.40 16.45 -0.62
C LEU A 343 8.05 15.14 -1.05
N THR A 344 9.25 15.19 -1.64
CA THR A 344 9.91 14.03 -2.24
C THR A 344 11.19 13.61 -1.50
N PRO A 345 11.13 13.22 -0.21
CA PRO A 345 12.31 12.68 0.46
C PRO A 345 12.85 11.46 -0.29
N MET A 346 14.17 11.26 -0.29
CA MET A 346 14.76 9.99 -0.68
C MET A 346 14.32 8.87 0.27
N ILE A 347 14.50 7.61 -0.14
CA ILE A 347 14.29 6.47 0.77
C ILE A 347 15.17 6.66 2.00
N GLY A 348 14.52 6.72 3.16
CA GLY A 348 15.12 6.89 4.47
C GLY A 348 15.50 8.33 4.84
N GLU A 349 15.31 9.32 3.97
CA GLU A 349 15.48 10.73 4.34
C GLU A 349 14.35 11.18 5.28
N ILE A 350 14.71 11.91 6.33
CA ILE A 350 13.75 12.39 7.34
C ILE A 350 13.00 13.60 6.77
N LEU A 351 11.67 13.48 6.70
CA LEU A 351 10.76 14.61 6.61
C LEU A 351 10.35 15.01 8.03
N ASP A 352 10.81 16.17 8.50
CA ASP A 352 10.37 16.77 9.76
C ASP A 352 8.97 17.40 9.57
N MET A 353 7.96 16.81 10.20
CA MET A 353 6.56 17.19 9.99
C MET A 353 6.14 18.46 10.76
N ASN A 354 7.03 19.01 11.60
CA ASN A 354 6.83 20.28 12.29
C ASN A 354 7.48 21.46 11.56
N SER A 355 8.31 21.20 10.56
CA SER A 355 8.87 22.26 9.71
C SER A 355 7.80 22.84 8.79
N SER A 356 7.78 24.16 8.63
CA SER A 356 6.97 24.84 7.62
C SER A 356 7.67 24.97 6.27
N GLN A 357 8.97 24.64 6.22
CA GLN A 357 9.79 24.67 5.01
C GLN A 357 10.40 23.31 4.77
N HIS A 358 10.11 22.74 3.61
CA HIS A 358 10.69 21.48 3.18
C HIS A 358 11.47 21.73 1.89
N GLN A 359 12.69 21.21 1.83
CA GLN A 359 13.51 21.25 0.63
C GLN A 359 14.05 19.86 0.36
N PHE A 360 13.61 19.27 -0.74
CA PHE A 360 14.10 17.99 -1.21
C PHE A 360 14.75 18.15 -2.58
N ARG A 361 15.79 17.36 -2.83
CA ARG A 361 16.42 17.29 -4.15
C ARG A 361 15.53 16.48 -5.09
N ASN A 362 15.60 16.78 -6.39
CA ASN A 362 15.03 15.93 -7.43
C ASN A 362 15.94 14.72 -7.69
N TRP A 363 16.16 13.90 -6.66
CA TRP A 363 17.14 12.82 -6.62
C TRP A 363 16.92 11.72 -7.69
N TRP A 364 15.71 11.66 -8.28
CA TRP A 364 15.41 10.76 -9.39
C TRP A 364 16.01 11.19 -10.74
N LYS A 365 16.76 12.29 -10.76
CA LYS A 365 17.50 12.81 -11.92
C LYS A 365 19.00 12.48 -11.88
N ASP A 366 19.50 11.87 -10.80
CA ASP A 366 20.93 11.63 -10.54
C ASP A 366 21.55 10.40 -11.26
#